data_AF-A0A418GN36-F1
#
_entry.id   AF-A0A418GN36-F1
#
_cell.length_a   1.000
_cell.length_b   1.000
_cell.length_c   1.000
_cell.angle_alpha   90.00
_cell.angle_beta   90.00
_cell.angle_gamma   90.00
#
_symmetry.space_group_name_H-M   'P 1'
#
loop_
_entity.id
_entity.type
_entity.pdbx_description
1 polymer ?
#
loop_
_entity_poly.entity_id
_entity_poly.type
_entity_poly.pdbx_seq_one_letter_code
_entity_poly.pdbx_strand_id
1 'polypeptide(L)'
;KDTSTLYLEIVDYPGEWLLDLPMLAQDYFSWSRQMTGLLNGQRGEWSAKWRMMCEGLDPLAPADENRLADIAAAWTDYLHHCKQQGLHFIQPGRFVLPGDMAGAPALQFFPWPDVDAWGESKLAQADKHTNAGMLRERFNYYCEKVVKGFYKNHFLRFDRQIVLVDCLQPLNSGPQAFNDMRLALTQLMQSFHYGQRTLFRRLFSPVIDKLLFAATKADHVTIDQHANMVSLLQQLIQDAWQNAAFEGISMDCLGLASVQAT
;
A
#
# COMPACT_ATOMS: atom_id res chain seq x y z
N LYS A 1 -36.43 27.77 -19.03
CA LYS A 1 -34.97 27.52 -18.87
C LYS A 1 -34.84 26.05 -18.50
N ASP A 2 -34.29 25.23 -19.39
CA ASP A 2 -34.00 23.83 -19.06
C ASP A 2 -32.83 23.79 -18.09
N THR A 3 -33.07 23.22 -16.92
CA THR A 3 -32.06 23.03 -15.87
C THR A 3 -31.65 21.57 -15.85
N SER A 4 -30.34 21.32 -15.92
CA SER A 4 -29.76 19.99 -15.71
C SER A 4 -29.11 19.92 -14.32
N THR A 5 -29.13 18.73 -13.71
CA THR A 5 -28.49 18.47 -12.41
C THR A 5 -27.34 17.47 -12.60
N LEU A 6 -26.16 17.81 -12.10
CA LEU A 6 -25.02 16.90 -12.01
C LEU A 6 -24.96 16.36 -10.57
N TYR A 7 -25.05 15.05 -10.41
CA TYR A 7 -24.79 14.39 -9.13
C TYR A 7 -23.31 14.05 -9.05
N LEU A 8 -22.60 14.71 -8.12
CA LEU A 8 -21.19 14.46 -7.85
C LEU A 8 -21.07 13.68 -6.54
N GLU A 9 -20.71 12.41 -6.62
CA GLU A 9 -20.38 11.59 -5.46
C GLU A 9 -18.88 11.70 -5.16
N ILE A 10 -18.54 12.05 -3.92
CA ILE A 10 -17.14 12.15 -3.46
C ILE A 10 -16.93 11.07 -2.40
N VAL A 11 -15.98 10.17 -2.66
CA VAL A 11 -15.62 9.07 -1.77
C VAL A 11 -14.18 9.27 -1.31
N ASP A 12 -13.99 9.40 0.00
CA ASP A 12 -12.67 9.44 0.61
C ASP A 12 -12.29 8.04 1.12
N TYR A 13 -11.05 7.64 0.88
CA TYR A 13 -10.52 6.38 1.37
C TYR A 13 -9.00 6.45 1.60
N PRO A 14 -8.44 5.68 2.55
CA PRO A 14 -7.02 5.72 2.83
C PRO A 14 -6.16 5.24 1.66
N GLY A 15 -5.12 6.00 1.31
CA GLY A 15 -4.17 5.62 0.26
C GLY A 15 -3.41 4.32 0.57
N GLU A 16 -3.20 4.02 1.86
CA GLU A 16 -2.56 2.79 2.33
C GLU A 16 -3.31 1.54 1.89
N TRP A 17 -4.62 1.63 1.67
CA TRP A 17 -5.41 0.50 1.18
C TRP A 17 -5.09 0.13 -0.28
N LEU A 18 -4.58 1.08 -1.07
CA LEU A 18 -4.10 0.79 -2.44
C LEU A 18 -2.73 0.13 -2.43
N LEU A 19 -1.90 0.38 -1.41
CA LEU A 19 -0.58 -0.23 -1.28
C LEU A 19 -0.65 -1.76 -1.11
N ASP A 20 -1.82 -2.31 -0.79
CA ASP A 20 -2.04 -3.75 -0.70
C ASP A 20 -2.37 -4.41 -2.04
N LEU A 21 -2.73 -3.66 -3.08
CA LEU A 21 -3.11 -4.24 -4.38
C LEU A 21 -1.98 -5.07 -5.02
N PRO A 22 -0.69 -4.68 -4.95
CA PRO A 22 0.42 -5.51 -5.40
C PRO A 22 0.50 -6.88 -4.70
N MET A 23 -0.04 -7.03 -3.47
CA MET A 23 -0.07 -8.33 -2.77
C MET A 23 -0.88 -9.38 -3.53
N LEU A 24 -1.85 -8.97 -4.38
CA LEU A 24 -2.63 -9.89 -5.21
C LEU A 24 -1.80 -10.61 -6.27
N ALA A 25 -0.63 -10.07 -6.61
CA ALA A 25 0.30 -10.64 -7.59
C ALA A 25 1.46 -11.40 -6.95
N GLN A 26 1.48 -11.52 -5.61
CA GLN A 26 2.56 -12.14 -4.86
C GLN A 26 2.03 -13.32 -4.05
N ASP A 27 2.85 -14.37 -3.92
CA ASP A 27 2.66 -15.34 -2.86
C ASP A 27 3.18 -14.78 -1.52
N TYR A 28 2.77 -15.44 -0.42
CA TYR A 28 3.13 -15.03 0.94
C TYR A 28 4.64 -14.93 1.19
N PHE A 29 5.46 -15.82 0.62
CA PHE A 29 6.90 -15.82 0.87
C PHE A 29 7.63 -14.78 0.02
N SER A 30 7.18 -14.56 -1.21
CA SER A 30 7.62 -13.43 -2.05
C SER A 30 7.33 -12.08 -1.37
N TRP A 31 6.11 -11.91 -0.84
CA TRP A 31 5.76 -10.74 -0.03
C TRP A 31 6.64 -10.64 1.22
N SER A 32 6.86 -11.75 1.91
CA SER A 32 7.70 -11.79 3.11
C SER A 32 9.12 -11.29 2.83
N ARG A 33 9.76 -11.76 1.75
CA ARG A 33 11.10 -11.28 1.34
C ARG A 33 11.13 -9.79 1.04
N GLN A 34 10.10 -9.27 0.36
CA GLN A 34 9.99 -7.84 0.09
C GLN A 34 9.96 -7.06 1.42
N MET A 35 9.11 -7.46 2.36
CA MET A 35 8.95 -6.76 3.63
C MET A 35 10.17 -6.87 4.53
N THR A 36 10.84 -8.03 4.58
CA THR A 36 12.06 -8.20 5.36
C THR A 36 13.25 -7.46 4.74
N GLY A 37 13.31 -7.36 3.41
CA GLY A 37 14.32 -6.57 2.69
C GLY A 37 14.28 -5.07 3.01
N LEU A 38 13.13 -4.56 3.47
CA LEU A 38 12.97 -3.17 3.91
C LEU A 38 13.48 -2.91 5.33
N LEU A 39 13.81 -3.95 6.11
CA LEU A 39 14.21 -3.83 7.52
C LEU A 39 15.68 -3.42 7.71
N ASN A 40 16.08 -2.38 6.99
CA ASN A 40 17.41 -1.75 7.08
C ASN A 40 17.33 -0.39 7.79
N GLY A 41 18.48 0.08 8.30
CA GLY A 41 18.57 1.34 9.06
C GLY A 41 17.54 1.42 10.21
N GLN A 42 16.84 2.54 10.30
CA GLN A 42 15.80 2.78 11.31
C GLN A 42 14.67 1.73 11.31
N ARG A 43 14.24 1.25 10.13
CA ARG A 43 13.23 0.17 10.05
C ARG A 43 13.74 -1.12 10.69
N GLY A 44 15.04 -1.38 10.57
CA GLY A 44 15.71 -2.46 11.27
C GLY A 44 15.66 -2.29 12.79
N GLU A 45 15.92 -1.09 13.31
CA GLU A 45 15.86 -0.83 14.75
C GLU A 45 14.45 -0.99 15.31
N TRP A 46 13.45 -0.42 14.64
CA TRP A 46 12.06 -0.44 15.11
C TRP A 46 11.41 -1.83 15.04
N SER A 47 11.87 -2.69 14.14
CA SER A 47 11.38 -4.07 14.01
C SER A 47 12.01 -5.06 15.00
N ALA A 48 12.91 -4.60 15.89
CA ALA A 48 13.67 -5.47 16.79
C ALA A 48 12.79 -6.36 17.68
N LYS A 49 11.71 -5.80 18.28
CA LYS A 49 10.76 -6.57 19.11
C LYS A 49 10.12 -7.70 18.30
N TRP A 50 9.63 -7.40 17.11
CA TRP A 50 9.02 -8.40 16.23
C TRP A 50 10.02 -9.51 15.85
N ARG A 51 11.26 -9.15 15.45
CA ARG A 51 12.30 -10.14 15.12
C ARG A 51 12.65 -11.05 16.30
N MET A 52 12.77 -10.50 17.50
CA MET A 52 13.02 -11.28 18.72
C MET A 52 11.90 -12.30 18.96
N MET A 53 10.63 -11.90 18.81
CA MET A 53 9.50 -12.81 19.04
C MET A 53 9.40 -13.93 17.98
N CYS A 54 9.93 -13.68 16.78
CA CYS A 54 10.08 -14.67 15.73
C CYS A 54 11.17 -15.71 16.01
N GLU A 55 12.11 -15.46 16.93
CA GLU A 55 13.18 -16.41 17.24
C GLU A 55 12.61 -17.74 17.77
N GLY A 56 13.15 -18.86 17.28
CA GLY A 56 12.68 -20.20 17.66
C GLY A 56 11.26 -20.53 17.19
N LEU A 57 10.69 -19.78 16.24
CA LEU A 57 9.45 -20.16 15.56
C LEU A 57 9.78 -21.18 14.46
N ASP A 58 9.46 -22.46 14.71
CA ASP A 58 9.59 -23.51 13.69
C ASP A 58 8.42 -23.39 12.69
N PRO A 59 8.68 -23.17 11.38
CA PRO A 59 7.65 -23.05 10.36
C PRO A 59 6.80 -24.31 10.21
N LEU A 60 7.36 -25.50 10.49
CA LEU A 60 6.71 -26.79 10.26
C LEU A 60 6.09 -27.38 11.53
N ALA A 61 6.32 -26.77 12.69
CA ALA A 61 5.63 -27.16 13.92
C ALA A 61 4.12 -26.84 13.83
N PRO A 62 3.26 -27.56 14.58
CA PRO A 62 1.84 -27.23 14.69
C PRO A 62 1.63 -25.76 15.06
N ALA A 63 0.63 -25.14 14.43
CA ALA A 63 0.36 -23.72 14.59
C ALA A 63 -0.05 -23.40 16.04
N ASP A 64 0.67 -22.45 16.64
CA ASP A 64 0.33 -21.87 17.94
C ASP A 64 -0.38 -20.54 17.70
N GLU A 65 -1.71 -20.56 17.70
CA GLU A 65 -2.52 -19.38 17.38
C GLU A 65 -2.26 -18.18 18.29
N ASN A 66 -2.00 -18.43 19.58
CA ASN A 66 -1.72 -17.36 20.54
C ASN A 66 -0.36 -16.74 20.25
N ARG A 67 0.67 -17.57 20.07
CA ARG A 67 2.01 -17.08 19.72
C ARG A 67 2.01 -16.32 18.39
N LEU A 68 1.29 -16.79 17.38
CA LEU A 68 1.17 -16.11 16.10
C LEU A 68 0.43 -14.77 16.21
N ALA A 69 -0.62 -14.69 17.05
CA ALA A 69 -1.34 -13.45 17.32
C ALA A 69 -0.45 -12.41 18.02
N ASP A 70 0.34 -12.83 19.03
CA ASP A 70 1.27 -11.96 19.74
C ASP A 70 2.37 -11.39 18.82
N ILE A 71 2.91 -12.24 17.93
CA ILE A 71 3.90 -11.79 16.93
C ILE A 71 3.27 -10.84 15.90
N ALA A 72 2.04 -11.13 15.45
CA ALA A 72 1.32 -10.26 14.52
C ALA A 72 1.02 -8.88 15.15
N ALA A 73 0.72 -8.83 16.46
CA ALA A 73 0.57 -7.59 17.20
C ALA A 73 1.88 -6.79 17.20
N ALA A 74 3.03 -7.43 17.47
CA ALA A 74 4.32 -6.77 17.42
C ALA A 74 4.69 -6.24 16.01
N TRP A 75 4.30 -6.95 14.95
CA TRP A 75 4.43 -6.44 13.58
C TRP A 75 3.54 -5.22 13.33
N THR A 76 2.29 -5.26 13.82
CA THR A 76 1.33 -4.16 13.71
C THR A 76 1.81 -2.91 14.45
N ASP A 77 2.35 -3.07 15.67
CA ASP A 77 2.98 -2.00 16.44
C ASP A 77 4.12 -1.33 15.65
N TYR A 78 4.96 -2.14 15.00
CA TYR A 78 6.04 -1.65 14.12
C TYR A 78 5.48 -0.82 12.95
N LEU A 79 4.42 -1.27 12.29
CA LEU A 79 3.79 -0.54 11.19
C LEU A 79 3.19 0.80 11.67
N HIS A 80 2.55 0.83 12.83
CA HIS A 80 2.07 2.07 13.44
C HIS A 80 3.22 3.03 13.74
N HIS A 81 4.32 2.53 14.29
CA HIS A 81 5.51 3.34 14.55
C HIS A 81 6.10 3.91 13.25
N CYS A 82 6.26 3.09 12.20
CA CYS A 82 6.70 3.58 10.88
C CYS A 82 5.83 4.73 10.36
N LYS A 83 4.50 4.61 10.47
CA LYS A 83 3.57 5.67 10.06
C LYS A 83 3.74 6.94 10.88
N GLN A 84 3.91 6.81 12.20
CA GLN A 84 4.15 7.96 13.09
C GLN A 84 5.47 8.69 12.78
N GLN A 85 6.48 7.95 12.31
CA GLN A 85 7.77 8.51 11.88
C GLN A 85 7.73 9.09 10.45
N GLY A 86 6.56 9.14 9.80
CA GLY A 86 6.39 9.74 8.48
C GLY A 86 6.80 8.83 7.31
N LEU A 87 6.90 7.52 7.53
CA LEU A 87 7.03 6.57 6.43
C LEU A 87 5.68 6.36 5.74
N HIS A 88 5.73 6.27 4.41
CA HIS A 88 4.59 6.19 3.51
C HIS A 88 4.35 4.76 3.02
N PHE A 89 5.40 3.94 2.91
CA PHE A 89 5.25 2.54 2.52
C PHE A 89 4.90 1.67 3.74
N ILE A 90 3.60 1.49 3.97
CA ILE A 90 3.03 0.68 5.05
C ILE A 90 2.18 -0.44 4.43
N GLN A 91 2.58 -1.69 4.70
CA GLN A 91 1.88 -2.88 4.20
C GLN A 91 1.91 -3.99 5.27
N PRO A 92 0.77 -4.64 5.56
CA PRO A 92 -0.55 -4.44 4.97
C PRO A 92 -1.25 -3.17 5.49
N GLY A 93 -1.88 -2.40 4.62
CA GLY A 93 -2.47 -1.09 4.95
C GLY A 93 -3.61 -1.16 5.97
N ARG A 94 -4.40 -2.24 5.99
CA ARG A 94 -5.49 -2.42 6.97
C ARG A 94 -4.98 -2.74 8.37
N PHE A 95 -3.69 -3.01 8.56
CA PHE A 95 -3.16 -3.22 9.91
C PHE A 95 -3.14 -1.91 10.69
N VAL A 96 -2.76 -0.80 10.02
CA VAL A 96 -2.74 0.53 10.64
C VAL A 96 -4.06 1.27 10.53
N LEU A 97 -4.92 0.87 9.60
CA LEU A 97 -6.26 1.43 9.37
C LEU A 97 -7.28 0.30 9.16
N PRO A 98 -7.66 -0.42 10.22
CA PRO A 98 -8.47 -1.65 10.11
C PRO A 98 -9.94 -1.42 9.79
N GLY A 99 -10.48 -0.22 10.03
CA GLY A 99 -11.92 0.04 9.94
C GLY A 99 -12.70 -0.99 10.77
N ASP A 100 -13.72 -1.61 10.18
CA ASP A 100 -14.56 -2.62 10.82
C ASP A 100 -13.87 -3.97 11.06
N MET A 101 -12.63 -4.16 10.58
CA MET A 101 -11.88 -5.41 10.70
C MET A 101 -10.97 -5.47 11.95
N ALA A 102 -11.07 -4.48 12.85
CA ALA A 102 -10.24 -4.44 14.05
C ALA A 102 -10.40 -5.72 14.88
N GLY A 103 -9.28 -6.39 15.17
CA GLY A 103 -9.26 -7.67 15.91
C GLY A 103 -9.64 -8.90 15.09
N ALA A 104 -9.94 -8.78 13.79
CA ALA A 104 -10.25 -9.93 12.96
C ALA A 104 -9.02 -10.84 12.79
N PRO A 105 -9.18 -12.19 12.78
CA PRO A 105 -8.08 -13.12 12.52
C PRO A 105 -7.38 -12.89 11.17
N ALA A 106 -8.09 -12.29 10.21
CA ALA A 106 -7.54 -11.90 8.91
C ALA A 106 -6.42 -10.85 9.00
N LEU A 107 -6.32 -10.12 10.12
CA LEU A 107 -5.26 -9.13 10.38
C LEU A 107 -4.17 -9.68 11.32
N GLN A 108 -4.10 -11.01 11.50
CA GLN A 108 -3.13 -11.65 12.39
C GLN A 108 -2.09 -12.46 11.60
N PHE A 109 -1.36 -11.80 10.71
CA PHE A 109 -0.22 -12.37 10.01
C PHE A 109 0.92 -11.34 9.94
N PHE A 110 2.12 -11.80 9.60
CA PHE A 110 3.34 -10.99 9.53
C PHE A 110 4.26 -11.60 8.47
N PRO A 111 5.24 -10.88 7.92
CA PRO A 111 6.16 -11.46 6.94
C PRO A 111 6.97 -12.57 7.60
N TRP A 112 7.19 -13.69 6.91
CA TRP A 112 8.09 -14.72 7.44
C TRP A 112 9.52 -14.14 7.58
N PRO A 113 10.17 -14.25 8.75
CA PRO A 113 11.39 -13.50 9.07
C PRO A 113 12.60 -13.91 8.23
N ASP A 114 12.71 -15.18 7.87
CA ASP A 114 13.85 -15.71 7.10
C ASP A 114 13.37 -16.82 6.15
N VAL A 115 13.03 -16.42 4.92
CA VAL A 115 12.55 -17.34 3.88
C VAL A 115 13.70 -18.18 3.33
N ASP A 116 14.89 -17.60 3.24
CA ASP A 116 16.03 -18.22 2.55
C ASP A 116 16.74 -19.27 3.42
N ALA A 117 16.78 -19.09 4.74
CA ALA A 117 17.36 -20.08 5.65
C ALA A 117 16.62 -21.42 5.66
N TRP A 118 15.30 -21.41 5.46
CA TRP A 118 14.48 -22.63 5.43
C TRP A 118 14.33 -23.22 4.01
N GLY A 119 14.52 -22.39 2.99
CA GLY A 119 14.28 -22.72 1.60
C GLY A 119 12.80 -22.63 1.25
N GLU A 120 12.51 -21.87 0.20
CA GLU A 120 11.15 -21.61 -0.29
C GLU A 120 10.35 -22.90 -0.57
N SER A 121 10.97 -23.90 -1.19
CA SER A 121 10.30 -25.18 -1.49
C SER A 121 9.78 -25.88 -0.22
N LYS A 122 10.56 -25.84 0.87
CA LYS A 122 10.20 -26.46 2.14
C LYS A 122 9.06 -25.70 2.82
N LEU A 123 9.12 -24.37 2.81
CA LEU A 123 8.06 -23.51 3.34
C LEU A 123 6.77 -23.61 2.51
N ALA A 124 6.87 -23.70 1.19
CA ALA A 124 5.73 -23.87 0.29
C ALA A 124 5.00 -25.20 0.51
N GLN A 125 5.70 -26.25 0.94
CA GLN A 125 5.11 -27.56 1.26
C GLN A 125 4.56 -27.65 2.69
N ALA A 126 4.70 -26.60 3.50
CA ALA A 126 4.17 -26.59 4.87
C ALA A 126 2.64 -26.80 4.86
N ASP A 127 2.17 -27.73 5.70
CA ASP A 127 0.74 -28.01 5.86
C ASP A 127 0.02 -26.80 6.48
N LYS A 128 -1.26 -26.60 6.16
CA LYS A 128 -2.05 -25.45 6.63
C LYS A 128 -2.18 -25.35 8.15
N HIS A 129 -1.96 -26.45 8.88
CA HIS A 129 -1.98 -26.50 10.34
C HIS A 129 -0.62 -26.25 10.99
N THR A 130 0.40 -25.90 10.20
CA THR A 130 1.72 -25.48 10.71
C THR A 130 1.79 -23.95 10.84
N ASN A 131 2.78 -23.44 11.58
CA ASN A 131 2.97 -21.98 11.74
C ASN A 131 3.06 -21.25 10.39
N ALA A 132 3.92 -21.71 9.47
CA ALA A 132 4.07 -21.09 8.15
C ALA A 132 2.82 -21.27 7.28
N GLY A 133 2.19 -22.45 7.34
CA GLY A 133 0.95 -22.72 6.60
C GLY A 133 -0.21 -21.83 7.05
N MET A 134 -0.40 -21.65 8.36
CA MET A 134 -1.46 -20.79 8.89
C MET A 134 -1.26 -19.32 8.53
N LEU A 135 -0.02 -18.80 8.62
CA LEU A 135 0.27 -17.43 8.20
C LEU A 135 0.02 -17.23 6.71
N ARG A 136 0.41 -18.20 5.87
CA ARG A 136 0.09 -18.19 4.44
C ARG A 136 -1.41 -18.18 4.17
N GLU A 137 -2.19 -19.00 4.88
CA GLU A 137 -3.66 -19.00 4.73
C GLU A 137 -4.28 -17.67 5.13
N ARG A 138 -3.80 -17.05 6.22
CA ARG A 138 -4.27 -15.71 6.65
C ARG A 138 -3.91 -14.63 5.63
N PHE A 139 -2.69 -14.65 5.08
CA PHE A 139 -2.29 -13.75 3.99
C PHE A 139 -3.17 -13.95 2.75
N ASN A 140 -3.38 -15.19 2.31
CA ASN A 140 -4.20 -15.50 1.14
C ASN A 140 -5.65 -15.03 1.35
N TYR A 141 -6.20 -15.25 2.54
CA TYR A 141 -7.53 -14.76 2.91
C TYR A 141 -7.59 -13.24 2.86
N TYR A 142 -6.59 -12.54 3.41
CA TYR A 142 -6.50 -11.09 3.37
C TYR A 142 -6.51 -10.57 1.93
N CYS A 143 -5.65 -11.12 1.06
CA CYS A 143 -5.60 -10.76 -0.35
C CYS A 143 -6.96 -10.99 -1.06
N GLU A 144 -7.53 -12.19 -0.92
CA GLU A 144 -8.74 -12.56 -1.67
C GLU A 144 -10.03 -11.93 -1.14
N LYS A 145 -10.17 -11.73 0.18
CA LYS A 145 -11.40 -11.25 0.81
C LYS A 145 -11.37 -9.77 1.13
N VAL A 146 -10.22 -9.25 1.57
CA VAL A 146 -10.09 -7.86 2.00
C VAL A 146 -9.66 -6.99 0.82
N VAL A 147 -8.49 -7.26 0.25
CA VAL A 147 -7.89 -6.42 -0.80
C VAL A 147 -8.74 -6.47 -2.09
N LYS A 148 -9.00 -7.68 -2.59
CA LYS A 148 -9.80 -7.88 -3.81
C LYS A 148 -11.27 -7.52 -3.62
N GLY A 149 -11.81 -7.72 -2.41
CA GLY A 149 -13.16 -7.31 -2.04
C GLY A 149 -13.33 -5.80 -2.13
N PHE A 150 -12.42 -5.04 -1.50
CA PHE A 150 -12.38 -3.58 -1.58
C PHE A 150 -12.30 -3.09 -3.02
N TYR A 151 -11.38 -3.66 -3.82
CA TYR A 151 -11.22 -3.28 -5.23
C TYR A 151 -12.50 -3.52 -6.04
N LYS A 152 -13.14 -4.69 -5.91
CA LYS A 152 -14.33 -5.01 -6.68
C LYS A 152 -15.54 -4.17 -6.29
N ASN A 153 -15.72 -3.91 -5.00
CA ASN A 153 -16.94 -3.29 -4.49
C ASN A 153 -16.91 -1.75 -4.58
N HIS A 154 -15.72 -1.15 -4.48
CA HIS A 154 -15.57 0.31 -4.46
C HIS A 154 -14.80 0.82 -5.68
N PHE A 155 -13.60 0.29 -5.92
CA PHE A 155 -12.67 0.89 -6.89
C PHE A 155 -13.17 0.85 -8.34
N LEU A 156 -13.85 -0.23 -8.74
CA LEU A 156 -14.41 -0.38 -10.09
C LEU A 156 -15.54 0.60 -10.43
N ARG A 157 -16.03 1.38 -9.46
CA ARG A 157 -17.12 2.35 -9.66
C ARG A 157 -16.62 3.78 -9.83
N PHE A 158 -15.32 4.03 -9.68
CA PHE A 158 -14.78 5.37 -9.75
C PHE A 158 -14.59 5.82 -11.21
N ASP A 159 -15.22 6.93 -11.57
CA ASP A 159 -15.04 7.58 -12.87
C ASP A 159 -13.76 8.43 -12.90
N ARG A 160 -13.43 9.08 -11.79
CA ARG A 160 -12.32 10.04 -11.63
C ARG A 160 -11.60 9.77 -10.32
N GLN A 161 -10.30 10.04 -10.28
CA GLN A 161 -9.55 9.95 -9.04
C GLN A 161 -8.56 11.10 -8.87
N ILE A 162 -8.41 11.54 -7.62
CA ILE A 162 -7.35 12.45 -7.18
C ILE A 162 -6.47 11.73 -6.15
N VAL A 163 -5.16 11.81 -6.32
CA VAL A 163 -4.16 11.33 -5.36
C VAL A 163 -3.45 12.54 -4.78
N LEU A 164 -3.66 12.77 -3.48
CA LEU A 164 -3.06 13.86 -2.74
C LEU A 164 -1.68 13.43 -2.24
N VAL A 165 -0.65 14.22 -2.54
CA VAL A 165 0.75 13.93 -2.18
C VAL A 165 1.33 15.13 -1.44
N ASP A 166 1.86 14.91 -0.25
CA ASP A 166 2.66 15.91 0.47
C ASP A 166 4.13 15.71 0.08
N CYS A 167 4.64 16.58 -0.80
CA CYS A 167 6.04 16.55 -1.22
C CYS A 167 6.98 17.23 -0.21
N LEU A 168 6.46 18.09 0.67
CA LEU A 168 7.28 18.98 1.51
C LEU A 168 7.77 18.25 2.78
N GLN A 169 6.90 17.49 3.43
CA GLN A 169 7.25 16.78 4.66
C GLN A 169 8.38 15.75 4.45
N PRO A 170 8.37 14.90 3.40
CA PRO A 170 9.45 13.95 3.15
C PRO A 170 10.76 14.63 2.76
N LEU A 171 10.70 15.73 2.00
CA LEU A 171 11.88 16.55 1.68
C LEU A 171 12.57 17.06 2.95
N ASN A 172 11.80 17.56 3.92
CA ASN A 172 12.34 18.05 5.19
C ASN A 172 12.84 16.93 6.12
N SER A 173 12.30 15.73 5.99
CA SER A 173 12.63 14.57 6.85
C SER A 173 13.90 13.83 6.41
N GLY A 174 14.39 14.10 5.19
CA GLY A 174 15.65 13.60 4.67
C GLY A 174 15.52 12.45 3.66
N PRO A 175 16.66 11.96 3.11
CA PRO A 175 16.69 11.06 1.96
C PRO A 175 15.94 9.74 2.14
N GLN A 176 15.91 9.20 3.37
CA GLN A 176 15.24 7.95 3.66
C GLN A 176 13.72 8.08 3.51
N ALA A 177 13.12 9.12 4.10
CA ALA A 177 11.68 9.38 4.00
C ALA A 177 11.26 9.70 2.56
N PHE A 178 12.09 10.43 1.82
CA PHE A 178 11.85 10.73 0.41
C PHE A 178 11.86 9.48 -0.48
N ASN A 179 12.85 8.61 -0.30
CA ASN A 179 12.93 7.33 -1.04
C ASN A 179 11.75 6.41 -0.69
N ASP A 180 11.28 6.43 0.56
CA ASP A 180 10.12 5.67 1.01
C ASP A 180 8.81 6.18 0.38
N MET A 181 8.62 7.50 0.31
CA MET A 181 7.51 8.10 -0.44
C MET A 181 7.56 7.71 -1.92
N ARG A 182 8.73 7.76 -2.56
CA ARG A 182 8.89 7.34 -3.96
C ARG A 182 8.48 5.87 -4.15
N LEU A 183 8.92 4.98 -3.27
CA LEU A 183 8.54 3.57 -3.31
C LEU A 183 7.02 3.39 -3.17
N ALA A 184 6.39 4.10 -2.23
CA ALA A 184 4.94 4.06 -2.02
C ALA A 184 4.18 4.53 -3.27
N LEU A 185 4.60 5.62 -3.90
CA LEU A 185 4.01 6.11 -5.14
C LEU A 185 4.16 5.11 -6.28
N THR A 186 5.34 4.49 -6.45
CA THR A 186 5.56 3.45 -7.47
C THR A 186 4.62 2.25 -7.27
N GLN A 187 4.43 1.80 -6.02
CA GLN A 187 3.55 0.66 -5.70
C GLN A 187 2.07 1.01 -5.87
N LEU A 188 1.66 2.21 -5.43
CA LEU A 188 0.32 2.74 -5.68
C LEU A 188 0.05 2.79 -7.19
N MET A 189 1.03 3.21 -7.99
CA MET A 189 0.89 3.28 -9.43
C MET A 189 0.68 1.93 -10.10
N GLN A 190 1.38 0.88 -9.67
CA GLN A 190 1.13 -0.50 -10.17
C GLN A 190 -0.33 -0.93 -9.96
N SER A 191 -0.99 -0.39 -8.94
CA SER A 191 -2.37 -0.70 -8.59
C SER A 191 -3.39 -0.16 -9.60
N PHE A 192 -3.07 0.95 -10.28
CA PHE A 192 -3.89 1.49 -11.36
C PHE A 192 -3.84 0.63 -12.63
N HIS A 193 -2.78 -0.14 -12.82
CA HIS A 193 -2.58 -1.02 -13.98
C HIS A 193 -3.26 -2.38 -13.84
N TYR A 194 -3.80 -2.72 -12.66
CA TYR A 194 -4.45 -4.02 -12.41
C TYR A 194 -5.85 -4.09 -13.07
N GLY A 195 -5.87 -4.01 -14.40
CA GLY A 195 -7.00 -4.27 -15.30
C GLY A 195 -6.60 -5.04 -16.56
N GLN A 196 -5.30 -5.29 -16.77
CA GLN A 196 -4.69 -5.77 -18.01
C GLN A 196 -4.89 -7.24 -18.40
N ARG A 197 -5.83 -7.99 -17.79
CA ARG A 197 -6.13 -9.37 -18.28
C ARG A 197 -7.47 -9.58 -18.94
N THR A 198 -8.23 -8.52 -19.20
CA THR A 198 -9.48 -8.68 -19.97
C THR A 198 -9.73 -7.49 -20.89
N LEU A 199 -9.18 -7.55 -22.11
CA LEU A 199 -9.64 -6.77 -23.26
C LEU A 199 -11.18 -6.81 -23.41
N PHE A 200 -11.81 -7.93 -22.99
CA PHE A 200 -13.26 -8.11 -22.98
C PHE A 200 -14.02 -7.36 -21.87
N ARG A 201 -13.37 -6.93 -20.78
CA ARG A 201 -14.04 -6.24 -19.65
C ARG A 201 -14.15 -4.73 -19.86
N ARG A 202 -13.31 -4.18 -20.75
CA ARG A 202 -13.28 -2.75 -21.11
C ARG A 202 -14.55 -2.28 -21.83
N LEU A 203 -15.32 -3.20 -22.42
CA LEU A 203 -16.59 -2.88 -23.08
C LEU A 203 -17.77 -2.69 -22.11
N PHE A 204 -17.65 -3.01 -20.81
CA PHE A 204 -18.81 -3.13 -19.91
C PHE A 204 -18.62 -2.60 -18.47
N SER A 205 -17.56 -1.86 -18.15
CA SER A 205 -17.37 -1.30 -16.80
C SER A 205 -16.77 0.11 -16.87
N PRO A 206 -17.27 1.09 -16.09
CA PRO A 206 -16.56 2.36 -15.91
C PRO A 206 -15.17 2.06 -15.33
N VAL A 207 -14.15 2.63 -15.95
CA VAL A 207 -12.76 2.59 -15.52
C VAL A 207 -12.33 4.04 -15.44
N ILE A 208 -11.57 4.41 -14.40
CA ILE A 208 -11.03 5.75 -14.20
C ILE A 208 -10.42 6.24 -15.52
N ASP A 209 -11.00 7.29 -16.09
CA ASP A 209 -10.56 7.88 -17.37
C ASP A 209 -9.67 9.12 -17.14
N LYS A 210 -9.78 9.77 -15.98
CA LYS A 210 -8.85 10.81 -15.50
C LYS A 210 -8.35 10.53 -14.09
N LEU A 211 -7.03 10.65 -13.94
CA LEU A 211 -6.33 10.61 -12.66
C LEU A 211 -5.55 11.90 -12.47
N LEU A 212 -5.72 12.54 -11.32
CA LEU A 212 -5.02 13.76 -10.95
C LEU A 212 -4.06 13.48 -9.79
N PHE A 213 -2.78 13.78 -9.96
CA PHE A 213 -1.82 13.87 -8.86
C PHE A 213 -1.74 15.32 -8.37
N ALA A 214 -1.98 15.53 -7.09
CA ALA A 214 -1.99 16.86 -6.51
C ALA A 214 -0.93 16.98 -5.42
N ALA A 215 0.09 17.82 -5.66
CA ALA A 215 1.01 18.25 -4.63
C ALA A 215 0.27 19.19 -3.67
N THR A 216 -0.01 18.70 -2.46
CA THR A 216 -0.79 19.41 -1.45
C THR A 216 0.04 20.43 -0.67
N LYS A 217 -0.65 21.32 0.06
CA LYS A 217 -0.04 22.36 0.91
C LYS A 217 0.86 23.31 0.12
N ALA A 218 0.48 23.60 -1.13
CA ALA A 218 1.23 24.49 -2.01
C ALA A 218 1.38 25.91 -1.45
N ASP A 219 0.49 26.32 -0.54
CA ASP A 219 0.54 27.60 0.18
C ASP A 219 1.73 27.71 1.15
N HIS A 220 2.37 26.60 1.51
CA HIS A 220 3.60 26.60 2.32
C HIS A 220 4.86 26.99 1.53
N VAL A 221 4.75 27.16 0.21
CA VAL A 221 5.84 27.64 -0.65
C VAL A 221 5.41 28.87 -1.43
N THR A 222 6.35 29.73 -1.76
CA THR A 222 6.09 30.94 -2.56
C THR A 222 5.63 30.57 -3.98
N ILE A 223 4.87 31.45 -4.62
CA ILE A 223 4.25 31.20 -5.94
C ILE A 223 5.30 30.79 -6.99
N ASP A 224 6.51 31.35 -6.95
CA ASP A 224 7.61 31.00 -7.85
C ASP A 224 8.12 29.57 -7.68
N GLN A 225 7.89 28.94 -6.52
CA GLN A 225 8.27 27.55 -6.23
C GLN A 225 7.18 26.54 -6.58
N HIS A 226 5.96 26.97 -6.92
CA HIS A 226 4.85 26.06 -7.26
C HIS A 226 5.22 25.17 -8.45
N ALA A 227 5.85 25.75 -9.48
CA ALA A 227 6.31 25.00 -10.64
C ALA A 227 7.37 23.94 -10.28
N ASN A 228 8.28 24.26 -9.35
CA ASN A 228 9.31 23.33 -8.90
C ASN A 228 8.69 22.15 -8.12
N MET A 229 7.69 22.42 -7.28
CA MET A 229 6.98 21.39 -6.53
C MET A 229 6.20 20.44 -7.46
N VAL A 230 5.53 20.98 -8.47
CA VAL A 230 4.82 20.17 -9.49
C VAL A 230 5.82 19.35 -10.31
N SER A 231 6.93 19.96 -10.73
CA SER A 231 8.00 19.27 -11.47
C SER A 231 8.60 18.12 -10.66
N LEU A 232 8.83 18.32 -9.36
CA LEU A 232 9.29 17.26 -8.46
C LEU A 232 8.31 16.10 -8.41
N LEU A 233 7.00 16.37 -8.26
CA LEU A 233 5.98 15.33 -8.25
C LEU A 233 5.93 14.58 -9.59
N GLN A 234 6.01 15.29 -10.71
CA GLN A 234 6.07 14.69 -12.05
C GLN A 234 7.28 13.75 -12.19
N GLN A 235 8.46 14.17 -11.74
CA GLN A 235 9.65 13.33 -11.75
C GLN A 235 9.50 12.08 -10.88
N LEU A 236 8.85 12.19 -9.72
CA LEU A 236 8.60 11.07 -8.82
C LEU A 236 7.66 10.01 -9.43
N ILE A 237 6.71 10.43 -10.25
CA ILE A 237 5.73 9.53 -10.88
C ILE A 237 6.07 9.21 -12.34
N GLN A 238 7.18 9.70 -12.89
CA GLN A 238 7.49 9.64 -14.33
C GLN A 238 7.46 8.21 -14.89
N ASP A 239 8.13 7.27 -14.22
CA ASP A 239 8.17 5.85 -14.64
C ASP A 239 6.78 5.22 -14.63
N ALA A 240 5.96 5.65 -13.68
CA ALA A 240 4.59 5.23 -13.51
C ALA A 240 3.65 5.85 -14.56
N TRP A 241 3.91 7.10 -14.93
CA TRP A 241 3.13 7.87 -15.91
C TRP A 241 3.28 7.29 -17.31
N GLN A 242 4.49 6.89 -17.70
CA GLN A 242 4.75 6.25 -18.98
C GLN A 242 3.87 5.00 -19.15
N ASN A 243 3.79 4.14 -18.14
CA ASN A 243 3.03 2.90 -18.19
C ASN A 243 1.51 3.14 -18.25
N ALA A 244 0.98 4.11 -17.51
CA ALA A 244 -0.46 4.37 -17.46
C ALA A 244 -1.01 5.09 -18.69
N ALA A 245 -0.18 5.93 -19.34
CA ALA A 245 -0.55 6.56 -20.61
C ALA A 245 -0.85 5.52 -21.71
N PHE A 246 -0.20 4.35 -21.68
CA PHE A 246 -0.49 3.24 -22.61
C PHE A 246 -1.89 2.64 -22.41
N GLU A 247 -2.51 2.81 -21.24
CA GLU A 247 -3.85 2.30 -20.94
C GLU A 247 -4.96 3.28 -21.32
N GLY A 248 -4.62 4.49 -21.78
CA GLY A 248 -5.60 5.51 -22.18
C GLY A 248 -6.21 6.27 -20.99
N ILE A 249 -5.55 6.25 -19.84
CA ILE A 249 -5.91 7.08 -18.67
C ILE A 249 -5.25 8.45 -18.86
N SER A 250 -6.04 9.53 -18.83
CA SER A 250 -5.51 10.90 -18.86
C SER A 250 -4.99 11.25 -17.47
N MET A 251 -3.69 11.53 -17.37
CA MET A 251 -3.02 11.85 -16.12
C MET A 251 -2.55 13.31 -16.12
N ASP A 252 -2.88 14.04 -15.06
CA ASP A 252 -2.44 15.41 -14.82
C ASP A 252 -1.74 15.55 -13.46
N CYS A 253 -0.88 16.56 -13.34
CA CYS A 253 -0.22 16.94 -12.08
C CYS A 253 -0.42 18.43 -11.81
N LEU A 254 -0.78 18.78 -10.57
CA LEU A 254 -0.86 20.19 -10.16
C LEU A 254 -0.48 20.39 -8.69
N GLY A 255 -0.15 21.63 -8.34
CA GLY A 255 -0.01 22.05 -6.95
C GLY A 255 -1.33 22.64 -6.47
N LEU A 256 -1.80 22.23 -5.29
CA LEU A 256 -2.99 22.80 -4.67
C LEU A 256 -2.80 23.06 -3.18
N ALA A 257 -3.58 24.02 -2.69
CA ALA A 257 -3.90 24.17 -1.28
C ALA A 257 -5.42 24.06 -1.16
N SER A 258 -5.93 23.02 -0.49
CA SER A 258 -7.37 22.86 -0.28
C SER A 258 -7.91 23.94 0.66
N VAL A 259 -7.07 24.39 1.59
CA VAL A 259 -7.27 25.53 2.48
C VAL A 259 -5.99 26.32 2.48
N GLN A 260 -6.07 27.61 2.14
CA GLN A 260 -4.91 28.51 2.16
C GLN A 260 -4.74 29.08 3.57
N ALA A 261 -3.61 28.80 4.21
CA ALA A 261 -3.29 29.24 5.57
C ALA A 261 -2.24 30.36 5.63
N THR A 262 -1.71 30.79 4.48
CA THR A 262 -0.69 31.85 4.32
C THR A 262 -1.14 32.98 3.40
#